data_AF-A0AAV5DYQ3-F1
#
_entry.id   AF-A0AAV5DYQ3-F1
#
_cell.length_a   1.000
_cell.length_b   1.000
_cell.length_c   1.000
_cell.angle_alpha   90.00
_cell.angle_beta   90.00
_cell.angle_gamma   90.00
#
_symmetry.space_group_name_H-M   'P 1'
#
loop_
_entity.id
_entity.type
_entity.pdbx_description
1 polymer ?
#
loop_
_entity_poly.entity_id
_entity_poly.type
_entity_poly.pdbx_seq_one_letter_code
_entity_poly.pdbx_strand_id
1 'polypeptide(L)'
;MASSSHPPPPPPPHFLITPKPDPDGPLLPPNPQSLALTPELCDILHKELEPSPDDDPAFARLLIQSQLHLQALAAQLPSLITSTSAPSSAARASPSRALRGIYLRQEPSAGIRNRADLRASSKMLSDGRWLHREHRIVGHIPRRPRRRRLLYRAELCVVGLHTAPQAGIGYIPASIVGEGHPVATSIVSSGGYLDDEDTGDVLIYTGSGGRQRNRLDHNSDQTLERGNLALHNSFQYGVEVRVIRGHTSDTNRKVYVYDGLYRVVGSTFGPGKSGRDVCKFKLVRLPGQDDLGSKTWTSAKLLKDAIDAKMPPPSYTSRSTCPAERNPCNRKNAAGSPYNEDGTLVMGRPVVYECGALCGCPMTCVNRVTQRGMKHRLEVFRSTETEWGVRTLDLIQPGAFVCEYSGDVVIHDDKSKMEERCIIDPKKFPTRWTEWGYACNVDPDVKGPQFPQFLEPRYLLDVSRRRSVACYISHSSTPNVFLQYVLHGNEDESWPHLMVFAMETIPPMRELSIDYGM
;
A
#
# COMPACT_ATOMS: atom_id res chain seq x y z
N MET A 1 -33.51 51.31 -35.06
CA MET A 1 -32.94 49.94 -35.01
C MET A 1 -31.43 50.09 -35.10
N ALA A 2 -30.70 49.92 -33.99
CA ALA A 2 -29.25 50.09 -33.95
C ALA A 2 -28.58 48.71 -33.93
N SER A 3 -27.71 48.44 -34.89
CA SER A 3 -26.91 47.22 -35.02
C SER A 3 -25.58 47.37 -34.27
N SER A 4 -25.31 46.53 -33.28
CA SER A 4 -24.00 46.45 -32.62
C SER A 4 -23.12 45.39 -33.30
N SER A 5 -22.12 45.83 -34.06
CA SER A 5 -21.05 45.00 -34.59
C SER A 5 -19.91 44.89 -33.57
N HIS A 6 -19.61 43.68 -33.09
CA HIS A 6 -18.40 43.42 -32.31
C HIS A 6 -17.18 43.29 -33.24
N PRO A 7 -15.98 43.76 -32.83
CA PRO A 7 -14.75 43.58 -33.62
C PRO A 7 -14.22 42.14 -33.53
N PRO A 8 -13.51 41.64 -34.55
CA PRO A 8 -12.95 40.29 -34.56
C PRO A 8 -11.75 40.17 -33.59
N PRO A 9 -11.48 38.96 -33.08
CA PRO A 9 -10.37 38.71 -32.16
C PRO A 9 -9.01 38.85 -32.87
N PRO A 10 -7.94 39.21 -32.12
CA PRO A 10 -6.59 39.38 -32.68
C PRO A 10 -5.98 38.05 -33.14
N PRO A 11 -5.11 38.06 -34.15
CA PRO A 11 -4.44 36.85 -34.64
C PRO A 11 -3.44 36.29 -33.61
N PRO A 12 -3.19 34.97 -33.60
CA PRO A 12 -2.27 34.35 -32.66
C PRO A 12 -0.81 34.78 -32.91
N PRO A 13 0.03 34.83 -31.86
CA PRO A 13 1.44 35.22 -32.00
C PRO A 13 2.24 34.17 -32.79
N HIS A 14 3.12 34.67 -33.67
CA HIS A 14 4.08 33.86 -34.41
C HIS A 14 5.12 33.27 -33.45
N PHE A 15 5.07 31.95 -33.22
CA PHE A 15 6.16 31.23 -32.56
C PHE A 15 7.02 30.51 -33.60
N LEU A 16 8.33 30.79 -33.52
CA LEU A 16 9.39 30.16 -34.28
C LEU A 16 9.32 28.64 -34.12
N ILE A 17 9.13 27.94 -35.24
CA ILE A 17 9.25 26.49 -35.33
C ILE A 17 10.74 26.16 -35.14
N THR A 18 11.08 25.52 -34.02
CA THR A 18 12.33 24.75 -33.96
C THR A 18 12.09 23.42 -34.68
N PRO A 19 12.99 23.00 -35.60
CA PRO A 19 12.78 21.77 -36.35
C PRO A 19 12.92 20.55 -35.42
N LYS A 20 12.11 19.54 -35.71
CA LYS A 20 12.09 18.23 -35.06
C LYS A 20 13.49 17.58 -35.16
N PRO A 21 14.04 16.98 -34.08
CA PRO A 21 15.33 16.30 -34.17
C PRO A 21 15.25 15.05 -35.05
N ASP A 22 16.34 14.83 -35.78
CA ASP A 22 16.54 13.78 -36.78
C ASP A 22 16.44 12.38 -36.13
N PRO A 23 15.56 11.47 -36.62
CA PRO A 23 15.39 10.13 -36.06
C PRO A 23 16.63 9.24 -36.16
N ASP A 24 17.65 9.61 -36.95
CA ASP A 24 18.87 8.82 -37.15
C ASP A 24 20.14 9.40 -36.48
N GLY A 25 19.99 10.38 -35.57
CA GLY A 25 21.12 10.92 -34.79
C GLY A 25 21.71 9.90 -33.79
N PRO A 26 23.03 9.91 -33.53
CA PRO A 26 23.67 8.92 -32.65
C PRO A 26 23.11 9.00 -31.22
N LEU A 27 22.81 7.82 -30.65
CA LEU A 27 22.30 7.65 -29.29
C LEU A 27 23.28 8.24 -28.27
N LEU A 28 22.79 9.16 -27.43
CA LEU A 28 23.53 9.64 -26.25
C LEU A 28 23.82 8.47 -25.28
N PRO A 29 25.01 8.43 -24.65
CA PRO A 29 25.40 7.33 -23.78
C PRO A 29 24.52 7.27 -22.51
N PRO A 30 24.46 6.10 -21.83
CA PRO A 30 23.61 5.90 -20.66
C PRO A 30 24.00 6.87 -19.53
N ASN A 31 22.98 7.47 -18.93
CA ASN A 31 23.05 8.45 -17.85
C ASN A 31 23.88 7.90 -16.66
N PRO A 32 24.92 8.61 -16.17
CA PRO A 32 25.71 8.15 -15.04
C PRO A 32 24.85 8.06 -13.77
N GLN A 33 25.14 7.07 -12.94
CA GLN A 33 24.53 6.87 -11.62
C GLN A 33 24.51 8.19 -10.85
N SER A 34 23.37 8.56 -10.26
CA SER A 34 23.22 9.82 -9.53
C SER A 34 24.19 9.86 -8.34
N LEU A 35 25.32 10.52 -8.51
CA LEU A 35 26.24 10.86 -7.43
C LEU A 35 25.51 11.79 -6.45
N ALA A 36 25.47 11.41 -5.18
CA ALA A 36 24.99 12.31 -4.14
C ALA A 36 25.98 13.48 -4.00
N LEU A 37 25.47 14.72 -4.05
CA LEU A 37 26.28 15.92 -3.78
C LEU A 37 26.76 15.89 -2.33
N THR A 38 28.04 15.60 -2.11
CA THR A 38 28.70 15.76 -0.80
C THR A 38 29.31 17.15 -0.69
N PRO A 39 29.59 17.66 0.53
CA PRO A 39 30.29 18.93 0.71
C PRO A 39 31.63 18.99 -0.07
N GLU A 40 32.42 17.90 -0.08
CA GLU A 40 33.67 17.87 -0.85
C GLU A 40 33.42 17.95 -2.37
N LEU A 41 32.33 17.34 -2.87
CA LEU A 41 31.97 17.39 -4.28
C LEU A 41 31.50 18.81 -4.70
N CYS A 42 30.78 19.50 -3.80
CA CYS A 42 30.37 20.88 -4.01
C CYS A 42 31.56 21.83 -4.10
N ASP A 43 32.58 21.64 -3.25
CA ASP A 43 33.79 22.47 -3.27
C ASP A 43 34.61 22.27 -4.54
N ILE A 44 34.72 21.02 -5.02
CA ILE A 44 35.39 20.70 -6.29
C ILE A 44 34.64 21.36 -7.46
N LEU A 45 33.31 21.20 -7.53
CA LEU A 45 32.50 21.78 -8.59
C LEU A 45 32.51 23.31 -8.55
N HIS A 46 32.60 23.92 -7.37
CA HIS A 46 32.73 25.37 -7.24
C HIS A 46 33.99 25.90 -7.92
N LYS A 47 35.12 25.20 -7.69
CA LYS A 47 36.42 25.55 -8.22
C LYS A 47 36.53 25.34 -9.73
N GLU A 48 35.89 24.30 -10.25
CA GLU A 48 35.81 24.04 -11.70
C GLU A 48 34.91 25.04 -12.45
N LEU A 49 33.98 25.69 -11.75
CA LEU A 49 33.08 26.69 -12.33
C LEU A 49 33.57 28.14 -12.17
N GLU A 50 34.81 28.36 -11.69
CA GLU A 50 35.38 29.71 -11.61
C GLU A 50 35.71 30.25 -13.01
N PRO A 51 35.14 31.40 -13.42
CA PRO A 51 35.41 31.96 -14.73
C PRO A 51 36.86 32.46 -14.86
N SER A 52 37.50 32.13 -15.96
CA SER A 52 38.83 32.61 -16.35
C SER A 52 38.74 34.05 -16.88
N PRO A 53 39.77 34.90 -16.68
CA PRO A 53 39.83 36.24 -17.26
C PRO A 53 39.79 36.25 -18.81
N ASP A 54 40.07 35.11 -19.46
CA ASP A 54 40.02 34.95 -20.90
C ASP A 54 38.67 34.42 -21.42
N ASP A 55 37.71 34.13 -20.53
CA ASP A 55 36.40 33.59 -20.93
C ASP A 55 35.49 34.66 -21.55
N ASP A 56 34.69 34.25 -22.55
CA ASP A 56 33.69 35.12 -23.16
C ASP A 56 32.69 35.65 -22.11
N PRO A 57 32.29 36.94 -22.15
CA PRO A 57 31.41 37.54 -21.15
C PRO A 57 30.04 36.86 -20.99
N ALA A 58 29.49 36.22 -22.02
CA ALA A 58 28.25 35.47 -21.92
C ALA A 58 28.48 34.10 -21.26
N PHE A 59 29.60 33.44 -21.55
CA PHE A 59 29.99 32.18 -20.93
C PHE A 59 30.35 32.36 -19.45
N ALA A 60 31.10 33.41 -19.10
CA ALA A 60 31.43 33.75 -17.72
C ALA A 60 30.15 34.02 -16.88
N ARG A 61 29.12 34.64 -17.46
CA ARG A 61 27.81 34.82 -16.80
C ARG A 61 27.10 33.49 -16.54
N LEU A 62 27.19 32.54 -17.47
CA LEU A 62 26.64 31.19 -17.32
C LEU A 62 27.35 30.39 -16.22
N LEU A 63 28.68 30.51 -16.13
CA LEU A 63 29.47 29.91 -15.05
C LEU A 63 29.09 30.49 -13.69
N ILE A 64 29.00 31.81 -13.57
CA ILE A 64 28.56 32.50 -12.35
C ILE A 64 27.13 32.08 -11.96
N GLN A 65 26.22 32.00 -12.93
CA GLN A 65 24.84 31.55 -12.68
C GLN A 65 24.78 30.10 -12.20
N SER A 66 25.66 29.25 -12.73
CA SER A 66 25.78 27.85 -12.33
C SER A 66 26.37 27.71 -10.91
N GLN A 67 27.36 28.54 -10.56
CA GLN A 67 27.88 28.62 -9.18
C GLN A 67 26.80 29.05 -8.19
N LEU A 68 26.00 30.08 -8.50
CA LEU A 68 24.90 30.52 -7.64
C LEU A 68 23.84 29.42 -7.45
N HIS A 69 23.57 28.63 -8.50
CA HIS A 69 22.65 27.50 -8.41
C HIS A 69 23.22 26.38 -7.51
N LEU A 70 24.52 26.09 -7.62
CA LEU A 70 25.22 25.12 -6.80
C LEU A 70 25.20 25.54 -5.31
N GLN A 71 25.42 26.82 -5.01
CA GLN A 71 25.32 27.37 -3.65
C GLN A 71 23.90 27.27 -3.09
N ALA A 72 22.89 27.55 -3.89
CA ALA A 72 21.49 27.43 -3.48
C ALA A 72 21.08 25.98 -3.18
N LEU A 73 21.65 25.01 -3.90
CA LEU A 73 21.49 23.58 -3.64
C LEU A 73 22.26 23.14 -2.39
N ALA A 74 23.50 23.60 -2.22
CA ALA A 74 24.34 23.30 -1.06
C ALA A 74 23.76 23.87 0.24
N ALA A 75 23.14 25.06 0.20
CA ALA A 75 22.46 25.66 1.34
C ALA A 75 21.22 24.87 1.82
N GLN A 76 20.71 23.94 1.00
CA GLN A 76 19.61 23.03 1.36
C GLN A 76 20.10 21.71 2.00
N LEU A 77 21.40 21.44 2.06
CA LEU A 77 21.95 20.24 2.71
C LEU A 77 21.80 20.23 4.26
N PRO A 78 22.03 21.34 5.00
CA PRO A 78 21.97 21.32 6.47
C PRO A 78 20.56 21.05 7.03
N SER A 79 19.50 21.30 6.25
CA SER A 79 18.12 21.01 6.64
C SER A 79 17.70 19.55 6.41
N LEU A 80 18.52 18.75 5.73
CA LEU A 80 18.28 17.31 5.49
C LEU A 80 19.02 16.39 6.47
N ILE A 81 20.02 16.88 7.20
CA ILE A 81 20.88 16.06 8.07
C ILE A 81 20.54 16.18 9.57
N THR A 82 19.86 17.25 10.00
CA THR A 82 19.68 17.53 11.45
C THR A 82 18.28 17.25 12.02
N SER A 83 17.46 16.40 11.38
CA SER A 83 16.18 15.97 11.97
C SER A 83 15.72 14.56 11.55
N THR A 84 16.63 13.58 11.59
CA THR A 84 16.17 12.19 11.77
C THR A 84 17.09 11.43 12.73
N SER A 85 16.85 11.58 14.03
CA SER A 85 16.86 10.39 14.88
C SER A 85 15.73 9.50 14.35
N ALA A 86 16.10 8.60 13.43
CA ALA A 86 15.17 7.62 12.89
C ALA A 86 14.63 6.78 14.05
N PRO A 87 13.31 6.69 14.25
CA PRO A 87 12.77 5.54 14.95
C PRO A 87 13.14 4.32 14.11
N SER A 88 13.65 3.30 14.79
CA SER A 88 13.99 1.99 14.25
C SER A 88 12.89 1.47 13.31
N SER A 89 13.32 0.66 12.34
CA SER A 89 12.53 0.03 11.27
C SER A 89 11.38 -0.89 11.73
N ALA A 90 11.04 -0.92 13.02
CA ALA A 90 10.17 -1.91 13.68
C ALA A 90 8.72 -1.42 13.99
N ALA A 91 8.22 -0.37 13.33
CA ALA A 91 6.84 0.08 13.52
C ALA A 91 6.10 0.23 12.18
N ARG A 92 5.57 -0.88 11.63
CA ARG A 92 4.79 -0.84 10.37
C ARG A 92 3.38 -1.45 10.44
N ALA A 93 2.74 -1.45 11.61
CA ALA A 93 1.31 -1.17 11.63
C ALA A 93 1.13 0.33 11.37
N SER A 94 0.54 0.75 10.24
CA SER A 94 0.35 2.19 9.98
C SER A 94 -0.46 2.80 11.13
N PRO A 95 -0.04 3.92 11.76
CA PRO A 95 -0.79 4.57 12.84
C PRO A 95 -2.27 4.81 12.49
N SER A 96 -2.58 5.03 11.20
CA SER A 96 -3.93 5.11 10.66
C SER A 96 -4.78 3.87 10.94
N ARG A 97 -4.17 2.69 10.87
CA ARG A 97 -4.86 1.40 11.00
C ARG A 97 -5.13 1.06 12.45
N ALA A 98 -4.18 1.33 13.36
CA ALA A 98 -4.39 1.18 14.79
C ALA A 98 -5.51 2.12 15.28
N LEU A 99 -5.48 3.40 14.87
CA LEU A 99 -6.55 4.37 15.16
C LEU A 99 -7.90 3.91 14.60
N ARG A 100 -7.95 3.39 13.37
CA ARG A 100 -9.18 2.83 12.80
C ARG A 100 -9.70 1.67 13.65
N GLY A 101 -8.82 0.78 14.11
CA GLY A 101 -9.19 -0.33 15.01
C GLY A 101 -9.78 0.17 16.34
N ILE A 102 -9.23 1.25 16.90
CA ILE A 102 -9.79 1.89 18.11
C ILE A 102 -11.19 2.44 17.85
N TYR A 103 -11.40 3.20 16.78
CA TYR A 103 -12.71 3.79 16.46
C TYR A 103 -13.80 2.75 16.15
N LEU A 104 -13.42 1.62 15.53
CA LEU A 104 -14.34 0.51 15.33
C LEU A 104 -14.78 -0.15 16.65
N ARG A 105 -13.89 -0.18 17.67
CA ARG A 105 -14.19 -0.74 18.99
C ARG A 105 -15.00 0.20 19.90
N GLN A 106 -14.86 1.51 19.73
CA GLN A 106 -15.61 2.51 20.52
C GLN A 106 -17.09 2.57 20.15
N GLU A 107 -17.44 2.31 18.89
CA GLU A 107 -18.84 2.37 18.40
C GLU A 107 -19.18 1.16 17.50
N PRO A 108 -19.27 -0.05 18.07
CA PRO A 108 -19.61 -1.25 17.30
C PRO A 108 -21.02 -1.17 16.69
N SER A 109 -21.95 -0.44 17.32
CA SER A 109 -23.33 -0.27 16.89
C SER A 109 -23.52 0.66 15.67
N ALA A 110 -22.51 1.44 15.28
CA ALA A 110 -22.61 2.40 14.18
C ALA A 110 -22.44 1.78 12.78
N GLY A 111 -22.01 0.50 12.69
CA GLY A 111 -21.97 -0.27 11.44
C GLY A 111 -21.29 0.45 10.26
N ILE A 112 -21.90 0.35 9.05
CA ILE A 112 -21.41 0.96 7.79
C ILE A 112 -21.32 2.50 7.87
N ARG A 113 -22.04 3.15 8.80
CA ARG A 113 -22.01 4.61 8.99
C ARG A 113 -20.77 5.06 9.78
N ASN A 114 -20.09 4.14 10.48
CA ASN A 114 -18.83 4.43 11.17
C ASN A 114 -17.69 4.52 10.15
N ARG A 115 -17.50 5.71 9.55
CA ARG A 115 -16.38 6.05 8.65
C ARG A 115 -15.07 6.16 9.44
N ALA A 116 -14.70 5.07 10.12
CA ALA A 116 -13.49 4.97 10.94
C ALA A 116 -12.21 5.23 10.12
N ASP A 117 -12.26 4.98 8.81
CA ASP A 117 -11.22 5.37 7.84
C ASP A 117 -10.99 6.88 7.82
N LEU A 118 -12.07 7.66 7.70
CA LEU A 118 -12.00 9.13 7.67
C LEU A 118 -11.66 9.69 9.05
N ARG A 119 -12.22 9.13 10.14
CA ARG A 119 -11.90 9.56 11.52
C ARG A 119 -10.42 9.36 11.83
N ALA A 120 -9.86 8.19 11.52
CA ALA A 120 -8.44 7.91 11.66
C ALA A 120 -7.59 8.87 10.82
N SER A 121 -7.98 9.11 9.56
CA SER A 121 -7.31 10.07 8.70
C SER A 121 -7.35 11.50 9.27
N SER A 122 -8.47 11.94 9.82
CA SER A 122 -8.64 13.27 10.43
C SER A 122 -7.83 13.42 11.71
N LYS A 123 -7.78 12.39 12.57
CA LYS A 123 -6.92 12.41 13.77
C LYS A 123 -5.44 12.47 13.40
N MET A 124 -5.02 11.68 12.41
CA MET A 124 -3.65 11.80 11.90
C MET A 124 -3.36 13.17 11.28
N LEU A 125 -4.37 13.81 10.69
CA LEU A 125 -4.22 15.15 10.13
C LEU A 125 -4.03 16.19 11.24
N SER A 126 -4.83 16.13 12.31
CA SER A 126 -4.71 17.03 13.46
C SER A 126 -3.39 16.86 14.18
N ASP A 127 -2.87 15.63 14.22
CA ASP A 127 -1.61 15.31 14.90
C ASP A 127 -0.36 15.61 14.05
N GLY A 128 -0.53 16.18 12.85
CA GLY A 128 0.59 16.44 11.94
C GLY A 128 1.26 15.18 11.37
N ARG A 129 0.59 14.02 11.41
CA ARG A 129 1.14 12.70 11.04
C ARG A 129 0.88 12.31 9.57
N TRP A 130 0.43 13.24 8.72
CA TRP A 130 0.31 12.99 7.28
C TRP A 130 1.67 13.13 6.61
N LEU A 131 2.03 12.15 5.77
CA LEU A 131 3.29 12.19 5.04
C LEU A 131 3.18 13.16 3.86
N HIS A 132 4.22 13.96 3.64
CA HIS A 132 4.35 14.88 2.50
C HIS A 132 3.19 15.86 2.32
N ARG A 133 2.57 16.30 3.43
CA ARG A 133 1.45 17.25 3.38
C ARG A 133 1.89 18.63 2.87
N GLU A 134 3.00 19.13 3.40
CA GLU A 134 3.50 20.48 3.13
C GLU A 134 4.14 20.58 1.74
N HIS A 135 4.69 19.47 1.26
CA HIS A 135 5.36 19.37 -0.02
C HIS A 135 4.46 18.56 -0.96
N ARG A 136 3.61 19.23 -1.75
CA ARG A 136 2.82 18.53 -2.78
C ARG A 136 3.74 18.07 -3.90
N ILE A 137 4.27 16.86 -3.75
CA ILE A 137 5.29 16.30 -4.64
C ILE A 137 4.70 15.97 -6.02
N VAL A 138 5.40 16.39 -7.08
CA VAL A 138 5.27 15.90 -8.46
C VAL A 138 6.17 14.67 -8.61
N GLY A 139 5.72 13.66 -9.35
CA GLY A 139 6.51 12.43 -9.55
C GLY A 139 6.42 11.44 -8.38
N HIS A 140 7.54 10.76 -8.09
CA HIS A 140 7.62 9.71 -7.06
C HIS A 140 7.54 10.26 -5.63
N ILE A 141 6.82 9.56 -4.75
CA ILE A 141 6.89 9.82 -3.30
C ILE A 141 8.13 9.12 -2.70
N PRO A 142 9.03 9.83 -1.99
CA PRO A 142 10.23 9.26 -1.36
C PRO A 142 9.94 8.18 -0.30
N ARG A 143 10.91 7.30 -0.02
CA ARG A 143 10.88 6.25 1.02
C ARG A 143 9.75 5.20 0.91
N ARG A 144 9.40 4.80 -0.33
CA ARG A 144 8.41 3.75 -0.61
C ARG A 144 8.70 2.42 0.13
N PRO A 145 7.69 1.80 0.73
CA PRO A 145 7.55 0.34 0.65
C PRO A 145 7.11 0.02 -0.78
N ARG A 146 7.98 -0.59 -1.59
CA ARG A 146 7.64 -1.04 -2.95
C ARG A 146 6.33 -1.84 -2.91
N ARG A 147 5.38 -1.52 -3.80
CA ARG A 147 4.10 -2.24 -4.01
C ARG A 147 3.13 -2.23 -2.81
N ARG A 148 3.09 -1.17 -1.99
CA ARG A 148 2.08 -1.04 -0.92
C ARG A 148 0.68 -0.85 -1.52
N ARG A 149 -0.24 -1.76 -1.19
CA ARG A 149 -1.65 -1.71 -1.64
C ARG A 149 -2.52 -1.19 -0.51
N LEU A 150 -3.41 -0.27 -0.82
CA LEU A 150 -4.16 0.52 0.17
C LEU A 150 -5.65 0.19 0.07
N LEU A 151 -6.33 0.11 1.20
CA LEU A 151 -7.73 -0.34 1.25
C LEU A 151 -8.70 0.83 1.17
N TYR A 152 -8.26 2.02 1.57
CA TYR A 152 -9.11 3.20 1.65
C TYR A 152 -8.49 4.38 0.92
N ARG A 153 -9.34 5.20 0.31
CA ARG A 153 -8.92 6.48 -0.30
C ARG A 153 -8.27 7.41 0.72
N ALA A 154 -8.74 7.36 1.97
CA ALA A 154 -8.16 8.10 3.08
C ALA A 154 -6.69 7.70 3.34
N GLU A 155 -6.34 6.42 3.19
CA GLU A 155 -4.96 5.97 3.36
C GLU A 155 -4.05 6.53 2.26
N LEU A 156 -4.54 6.69 1.02
CA LEU A 156 -3.80 7.35 -0.07
C LEU A 156 -3.43 8.79 0.29
N CYS A 157 -4.32 9.50 1.00
CA CYS A 157 -4.07 10.86 1.49
C CYS A 157 -3.04 10.88 2.61
N VAL A 158 -3.19 9.99 3.60
CA VAL A 158 -2.26 9.88 4.75
C VAL A 158 -0.82 9.64 4.29
N VAL A 159 -0.61 8.88 3.22
CA VAL A 159 0.73 8.60 2.67
C VAL A 159 1.20 9.58 1.60
N GLY A 160 0.40 10.59 1.25
CA GLY A 160 0.75 11.60 0.24
C GLY A 160 0.67 11.13 -1.22
N LEU A 161 0.17 9.92 -1.49
CA LEU A 161 0.03 9.43 -2.88
C LEU A 161 -1.05 10.20 -3.65
N HIS A 162 -2.06 10.69 -2.95
CA HIS A 162 -3.19 11.40 -3.53
C HIS A 162 -3.71 12.49 -2.58
N THR A 163 -4.34 13.54 -3.11
CA THR A 163 -4.66 14.74 -2.29
C THR A 163 -6.09 14.80 -1.77
N ALA A 164 -7.00 13.96 -2.28
CA ALA A 164 -8.42 14.03 -1.94
C ALA A 164 -9.04 12.64 -1.70
N PRO A 165 -9.81 12.43 -0.62
CA PRO A 165 -10.38 11.12 -0.33
C PRO A 165 -11.55 10.72 -1.27
N GLN A 166 -12.05 11.64 -2.09
CA GLN A 166 -13.21 11.42 -2.97
C GLN A 166 -12.92 11.75 -4.43
N ALA A 167 -12.37 12.94 -4.73
CA ALA A 167 -12.13 13.38 -6.09
C ALA A 167 -11.16 12.43 -6.82
N GLY A 168 -11.41 12.13 -8.10
CA GLY A 168 -10.53 11.26 -8.89
C GLY A 168 -9.19 11.90 -9.23
N ILE A 169 -9.15 13.23 -9.36
CA ILE A 169 -7.97 13.99 -9.78
C ILE A 169 -7.41 14.76 -8.58
N GLY A 170 -6.14 14.51 -8.27
CA GLY A 170 -5.36 15.24 -7.27
C GLY A 170 -4.40 16.20 -7.96
N TYR A 171 -4.39 17.45 -7.51
CA TYR A 171 -3.65 18.53 -8.15
C TYR A 171 -3.09 19.55 -7.15
N ILE A 172 -2.12 20.33 -7.59
CA ILE A 172 -1.63 21.51 -6.89
C ILE A 172 -2.43 22.71 -7.41
N PRO A 173 -3.11 23.48 -6.53
CA PRO A 173 -3.87 24.64 -6.96
C PRO A 173 -2.95 25.74 -7.49
N ALA A 174 -3.49 26.56 -8.41
CA ALA A 174 -2.84 27.73 -8.99
C ALA A 174 -2.16 28.63 -7.93
N SER A 175 -2.80 28.79 -6.76
CA SER A 175 -2.30 29.63 -5.67
C SER A 175 -0.95 29.21 -5.08
N ILE A 176 -0.48 28.00 -5.40
CA ILE A 176 0.79 27.44 -4.91
C ILE A 176 1.82 27.34 -6.05
N VAL A 177 1.39 27.35 -7.30
CA VAL A 177 2.28 27.22 -8.46
C VAL A 177 2.74 28.62 -8.88
N GLY A 178 4.04 28.84 -9.00
CA GLY A 178 4.59 30.16 -9.36
C GLY A 178 4.08 30.72 -10.69
N GLU A 179 3.74 29.85 -11.65
CA GLU A 179 3.15 30.23 -12.94
C GLU A 179 1.63 30.52 -12.88
N GLY A 180 0.98 30.33 -11.73
CA GLY A 180 -0.45 30.61 -11.56
C GLY A 180 -1.39 29.58 -12.20
N HIS A 181 -0.88 28.46 -12.71
CA HIS A 181 -1.69 27.41 -13.34
C HIS A 181 -1.74 26.15 -12.47
N PRO A 182 -2.93 25.54 -12.24
CA PRO A 182 -3.00 24.29 -11.48
C PRO A 182 -2.38 23.14 -12.29
N VAL A 183 -1.71 22.21 -11.61
CA VAL A 183 -1.10 21.02 -12.24
C VAL A 183 -1.51 19.74 -11.53
N ALA A 184 -1.90 18.73 -12.30
CA ALA A 184 -2.27 17.42 -11.77
C ALA A 184 -1.03 16.65 -11.33
N THR A 185 -1.10 16.04 -10.15
CA THR A 185 -0.01 15.23 -9.57
C THR A 185 -0.38 13.75 -9.47
N SER A 186 -1.68 13.45 -9.41
CA SER A 186 -2.15 12.08 -9.28
C SER A 186 -3.58 11.92 -9.79
N ILE A 187 -3.90 10.74 -10.31
CA ILE A 187 -5.26 10.33 -10.64
C ILE A 187 -5.59 8.98 -10.03
N VAL A 188 -6.89 8.77 -9.78
CA VAL A 188 -7.42 7.49 -9.33
C VAL A 188 -8.47 7.00 -10.31
N SER A 189 -8.16 5.90 -10.99
CA SER A 189 -9.08 5.16 -11.86
C SER A 189 -9.71 4.04 -11.03
N SER A 190 -11.03 3.89 -11.06
CA SER A 190 -11.74 2.89 -10.23
C SER A 190 -12.95 2.29 -10.95
N GLY A 191 -12.92 2.27 -12.29
CA GLY A 191 -14.04 1.84 -13.14
C GLY A 191 -15.25 2.76 -12.99
N GLY A 192 -15.00 4.04 -12.76
CA GLY A 192 -16.03 5.00 -12.42
C GLY A 192 -16.76 5.53 -13.66
N TYR A 193 -16.10 5.62 -14.80
CA TYR A 193 -16.61 6.32 -15.97
C TYR A 193 -16.74 5.38 -17.15
N LEU A 194 -17.82 5.52 -17.91
CA LEU A 194 -18.15 4.68 -19.06
C LEU A 194 -17.12 4.83 -20.21
N ASP A 195 -16.51 6.00 -20.30
CA ASP A 195 -15.56 6.40 -21.33
C ASP A 195 -14.11 6.02 -21.02
N ASP A 196 -13.82 5.46 -19.84
CA ASP A 196 -12.46 5.02 -19.49
C ASP A 196 -12.04 3.79 -20.30
N GLU A 197 -10.82 3.79 -20.82
CA GLU A 197 -10.20 2.65 -21.50
C GLU A 197 -8.82 2.39 -20.93
N ASP A 198 -8.51 1.17 -20.51
CA ASP A 198 -7.30 0.87 -19.75
C ASP A 198 -6.62 -0.39 -20.26
N THR A 199 -5.45 -0.23 -20.87
CA THR A 199 -4.59 -1.32 -21.34
C THR A 199 -3.42 -1.59 -20.38
N GLY A 200 -3.39 -0.91 -19.23
CA GLY A 200 -2.24 -0.89 -18.33
C GLY A 200 -1.27 0.23 -18.71
N ASP A 201 -0.49 0.05 -19.76
CA ASP A 201 0.56 1.02 -20.15
C ASP A 201 -0.02 2.28 -20.81
N VAL A 202 -1.22 2.18 -21.39
CA VAL A 202 -2.01 3.32 -21.89
C VAL A 202 -3.37 3.35 -21.19
N LEU A 203 -3.74 4.52 -20.70
CA LEU A 203 -5.02 4.79 -20.04
C LEU A 203 -5.69 6.00 -20.69
N ILE A 204 -6.91 5.83 -21.18
CA ILE A 204 -7.83 6.92 -21.51
C ILE A 204 -8.66 7.20 -20.26
N TYR A 205 -8.46 8.37 -19.67
CA TYR A 205 -9.08 8.79 -18.42
C TYR A 205 -10.12 9.88 -18.68
N THR A 206 -11.32 9.69 -18.14
CA THR A 206 -12.40 10.68 -18.21
C THR A 206 -12.27 11.71 -17.10
N GLY A 207 -12.43 12.98 -17.44
CA GLY A 207 -12.43 14.10 -16.51
C GLY A 207 -13.55 14.00 -15.46
N SER A 208 -13.46 14.87 -14.45
CA SER A 208 -14.46 15.00 -13.41
C SER A 208 -15.55 16.02 -13.77
N GLY A 209 -16.79 15.79 -13.33
CA GLY A 209 -17.91 16.69 -13.56
C GLY A 209 -19.13 15.98 -14.17
N GLY A 210 -20.31 16.60 -14.05
CA GLY A 210 -21.54 16.18 -14.74
C GLY A 210 -22.14 14.83 -14.37
N ARG A 211 -21.63 14.16 -13.32
CA ARG A 211 -22.04 12.82 -12.93
C ARG A 211 -22.92 12.83 -11.67
N GLN A 212 -24.04 12.11 -11.70
CA GLN A 212 -24.83 11.86 -10.49
C GLN A 212 -24.23 10.75 -9.61
N ARG A 213 -24.43 10.87 -8.30
CA ARG A 213 -23.96 9.89 -7.33
C ARG A 213 -24.55 8.51 -7.66
N ASN A 214 -23.69 7.49 -7.70
CA ASN A 214 -24.03 6.07 -7.92
C ASN A 214 -24.52 5.68 -9.34
N ARG A 215 -24.46 6.57 -10.34
CA ARG A 215 -24.68 6.17 -11.74
C ARG A 215 -23.42 6.29 -12.59
N LEU A 216 -23.38 5.61 -13.72
CA LEU A 216 -22.26 5.63 -14.67
C LEU A 216 -22.44 6.70 -15.76
N ASP A 217 -23.67 7.18 -15.97
CA ASP A 217 -24.04 8.18 -16.96
C ASP A 217 -23.69 9.61 -16.51
N HIS A 218 -23.38 10.45 -17.50
CA HIS A 218 -23.29 11.89 -17.33
C HIS A 218 -24.65 12.52 -17.64
N ASN A 219 -25.09 13.41 -16.76
CA ASN A 219 -26.36 14.11 -16.89
C ASN A 219 -26.16 15.57 -17.33
N SER A 220 -24.91 16.05 -17.34
CA SER A 220 -24.54 17.35 -17.90
C SER A 220 -23.14 17.29 -18.51
N ASP A 221 -22.85 18.27 -19.36
CA ASP A 221 -21.54 18.44 -19.97
C ASP A 221 -20.49 18.78 -18.91
N GLN A 222 -19.28 18.29 -19.12
CA GLN A 222 -18.12 18.63 -18.29
C GLN A 222 -17.55 19.99 -18.71
N THR A 223 -16.86 20.66 -17.79
CA THR A 223 -16.13 21.89 -18.05
C THR A 223 -14.63 21.70 -17.86
N LEU A 224 -13.82 22.48 -18.57
CA LEU A 224 -12.36 22.47 -18.44
C LEU A 224 -11.91 23.30 -17.22
N GLU A 225 -12.32 22.86 -16.04
CA GLU A 225 -12.05 23.55 -14.78
C GLU A 225 -11.46 22.60 -13.72
N ARG A 226 -10.93 23.17 -12.64
CA ARG A 226 -10.44 22.43 -11.46
C ARG A 226 -9.47 21.31 -11.86
N GLY A 227 -9.83 20.04 -11.58
CA GLY A 227 -9.01 18.88 -11.92
C GLY A 227 -8.84 18.67 -13.43
N ASN A 228 -9.85 19.01 -14.24
CA ASN A 228 -9.78 18.87 -15.69
C ASN A 228 -8.77 19.88 -16.27
N LEU A 229 -8.84 21.13 -15.80
CA LEU A 229 -7.85 22.15 -16.13
C LEU A 229 -6.44 21.74 -15.67
N ALA A 230 -6.33 21.17 -14.48
CA ALA A 230 -5.05 20.70 -13.97
C ALA A 230 -4.42 19.58 -14.82
N LEU A 231 -5.21 18.64 -15.34
CA LEU A 231 -4.73 17.60 -16.25
C LEU A 231 -4.38 18.17 -17.63
N HIS A 232 -5.15 19.14 -18.12
CA HIS A 232 -4.84 19.84 -19.37
C HIS A 232 -3.51 20.57 -19.29
N ASN A 233 -3.26 21.30 -18.20
CA ASN A 233 -1.99 21.96 -17.96
C ASN A 233 -0.85 20.94 -17.79
N SER A 234 -1.08 19.83 -17.09
CA SER A 234 -0.08 18.75 -17.02
C SER A 234 0.26 18.15 -18.39
N PHE A 235 -0.66 18.15 -19.35
CA PHE A 235 -0.38 17.82 -20.75
C PHE A 235 0.53 18.87 -21.41
N GLN A 236 0.21 20.16 -21.27
CA GLN A 236 1.01 21.25 -21.85
C GLN A 236 2.44 21.27 -21.31
N TYR A 237 2.60 21.05 -20.01
CA TYR A 237 3.89 21.12 -19.32
C TYR A 237 4.64 19.79 -19.25
N GLY A 238 4.03 18.68 -19.71
CA GLY A 238 4.62 17.35 -19.57
C GLY A 238 4.85 16.95 -18.11
N VAL A 239 3.93 17.29 -17.21
CA VAL A 239 4.03 16.96 -15.78
C VAL A 239 3.74 15.47 -15.57
N GLU A 240 4.54 14.85 -14.70
CA GLU A 240 4.38 13.44 -14.34
C GLU A 240 3.20 13.25 -13.38
N VAL A 241 2.28 12.36 -13.75
CA VAL A 241 1.05 12.07 -13.01
C VAL A 241 1.12 10.66 -12.44
N ARG A 242 0.94 10.53 -11.12
CA ARG A 242 0.80 9.23 -10.45
C ARG A 242 -0.54 8.59 -10.80
N VAL A 243 -0.54 7.34 -11.26
CA VAL A 243 -1.78 6.60 -11.54
C VAL A 243 -2.03 5.55 -10.45
N ILE A 244 -3.18 5.65 -9.79
CA ILE A 244 -3.65 4.68 -8.80
C ILE A 244 -4.90 3.98 -9.35
N ARG A 245 -4.88 2.65 -9.44
CA ARG A 245 -6.01 1.83 -9.91
C ARG A 245 -6.76 1.20 -8.74
N GLY A 246 -8.09 1.28 -8.78
CA GLY A 246 -9.00 0.66 -7.84
C GLY A 246 -9.54 -0.66 -8.39
N HIS A 247 -9.23 -1.76 -7.73
CA HIS A 247 -9.71 -3.10 -8.05
C HIS A 247 -10.75 -3.55 -7.02
N THR A 248 -11.81 -4.21 -7.47
CA THR A 248 -12.76 -4.88 -6.57
C THR A 248 -12.23 -6.29 -6.29
N SER A 249 -12.01 -6.61 -5.02
CA SER A 249 -11.66 -7.96 -4.56
C SER A 249 -12.89 -8.86 -4.46
N ASP A 250 -12.67 -10.17 -4.35
CA ASP A 250 -13.71 -11.21 -4.18
C ASP A 250 -14.65 -10.93 -2.99
N THR A 251 -14.15 -10.23 -1.96
CA THR A 251 -14.95 -9.80 -0.79
C THR A 251 -15.81 -8.54 -1.06
N ASN A 252 -15.93 -8.13 -2.33
CA ASN A 252 -16.54 -6.89 -2.79
C ASN A 252 -15.93 -5.61 -2.16
N ARG A 253 -14.70 -5.71 -1.64
CA ARG A 253 -13.94 -4.58 -1.08
C ARG A 253 -13.03 -4.00 -2.14
N LYS A 254 -12.94 -2.67 -2.22
CA LYS A 254 -12.01 -1.97 -3.12
C LYS A 254 -10.58 -2.00 -2.57
N VAL A 255 -9.62 -2.19 -3.47
CA VAL A 255 -8.18 -2.10 -3.20
C VAL A 255 -7.55 -1.15 -4.20
N TYR A 256 -6.75 -0.22 -3.71
CA TYR A 256 -6.06 0.79 -4.49
C TYR A 256 -4.59 0.41 -4.66
N VAL A 257 -4.13 0.41 -5.90
CA VAL A 257 -2.79 -0.01 -6.32
C VAL A 257 -2.14 1.13 -7.07
N TYR A 258 -0.96 1.53 -6.62
CA TYR A 258 -0.19 2.53 -7.33
C TYR A 258 0.63 1.88 -8.45
N ASP A 259 0.36 2.28 -9.70
CA ASP A 259 0.92 1.68 -10.90
C ASP A 259 2.04 2.51 -11.57
N GLY A 260 2.50 3.53 -10.86
CA GLY A 260 3.63 4.35 -11.26
C GLY A 260 3.23 5.67 -11.92
N LEU A 261 4.20 6.25 -12.62
CA LEU A 261 4.13 7.55 -13.27
C LEU A 261 3.77 7.43 -14.74
N TYR A 262 2.95 8.37 -15.18
CA TYR A 262 2.46 8.52 -16.54
C TYR A 262 2.62 9.96 -16.97
N ARG A 263 2.72 10.20 -18.28
CA ARG A 263 2.56 11.51 -18.90
C ARG A 263 1.21 11.59 -19.60
N VAL A 264 0.56 12.74 -19.49
CA VAL A 264 -0.61 13.04 -20.31
C VAL A 264 -0.08 13.42 -21.69
N VAL A 265 -0.45 12.68 -22.71
CA VAL A 265 -0.01 12.87 -24.11
C VAL A 265 -1.13 13.35 -25.03
N GLY A 266 -2.35 13.45 -24.51
CA GLY A 266 -3.48 14.01 -25.24
C GLY A 266 -4.55 14.53 -24.29
N SER A 267 -5.18 15.63 -24.67
CA SER A 267 -6.29 16.26 -23.98
C SER A 267 -7.35 16.63 -25.01
N THR A 268 -8.51 16.00 -24.95
CA THR A 268 -9.61 16.22 -25.89
C THR A 268 -10.90 16.53 -25.16
N PHE A 269 -11.76 17.34 -25.77
CA PHE A 269 -13.09 17.66 -25.27
C PHE A 269 -14.12 17.37 -26.35
N GLY A 270 -15.20 16.68 -26.01
CA GLY A 270 -16.26 16.36 -26.95
C GLY A 270 -17.18 15.25 -26.45
N PRO A 271 -18.09 14.76 -27.32
CA PRO A 271 -19.17 13.88 -26.88
C PRO A 271 -18.65 12.54 -26.37
N GLY A 272 -19.05 12.19 -25.15
CA GLY A 272 -18.84 10.88 -24.53
C GLY A 272 -19.90 9.87 -24.94
N LYS A 273 -19.76 8.63 -24.46
CA LYS A 273 -20.67 7.51 -24.75
C LYS A 273 -22.12 7.75 -24.28
N SER A 274 -22.34 8.66 -23.33
CA SER A 274 -23.68 9.06 -22.87
C SER A 274 -24.28 10.25 -23.64
N GLY A 275 -23.63 10.72 -24.72
CA GLY A 275 -24.10 11.87 -25.52
C GLY A 275 -23.92 13.24 -24.85
N ARG A 276 -23.12 13.32 -23.79
CA ARG A 276 -22.72 14.57 -23.12
C ARG A 276 -21.25 14.83 -23.35
N ASP A 277 -20.85 16.09 -23.37
CA ASP A 277 -19.44 16.43 -23.55
C ASP A 277 -18.62 16.05 -22.31
N VAL A 278 -17.51 15.37 -22.54
CA VAL A 278 -16.58 14.90 -21.51
C VAL A 278 -15.16 15.30 -21.87
N CYS A 279 -14.36 15.61 -20.86
CA CYS A 279 -12.92 15.76 -21.02
C CYS A 279 -12.28 14.36 -21.06
N LYS A 280 -11.50 14.04 -22.08
CA LYS A 280 -10.73 12.79 -22.17
C LYS A 280 -9.24 13.09 -22.19
N PHE A 281 -8.49 12.36 -21.37
CA PHE A 281 -7.05 12.50 -21.24
C PHE A 281 -6.39 11.18 -21.58
N LYS A 282 -5.46 11.17 -22.54
CA LYS A 282 -4.66 9.99 -22.87
C LYS A 282 -3.38 10.03 -22.04
N LEU A 283 -3.20 9.04 -21.17
CA LEU A 283 -2.02 8.87 -20.33
C LEU A 283 -1.19 7.69 -20.83
N VAL A 284 0.14 7.88 -20.91
CA VAL A 284 1.09 6.84 -21.30
C VAL A 284 2.11 6.67 -20.17
N ARG A 285 2.35 5.41 -19.79
CA ARG A 285 3.26 5.04 -18.70
C ARG A 285 4.70 5.38 -19.06
N LEU A 286 5.46 5.91 -18.10
CA LEU A 286 6.90 6.12 -18.30
C LEU A 286 7.66 4.78 -18.36
N PRO A 287 8.65 4.63 -19.26
CA PRO A 287 9.49 3.44 -19.34
C PRO A 287 10.40 3.29 -18.11
N GLY A 288 10.99 2.11 -17.92
CA GLY A 288 11.97 1.84 -16.86
C GLY A 288 11.40 1.69 -15.44
N GLN A 289 10.07 1.63 -15.30
CA GLN A 289 9.41 1.38 -14.02
C GLN A 289 9.05 -0.11 -13.84
N ASP A 290 9.10 -0.60 -12.60
CA ASP A 290 8.64 -1.95 -12.20
C ASP A 290 7.32 -2.37 -12.85
N ASP A 291 7.10 -3.67 -13.05
CA ASP A 291 5.84 -4.18 -13.59
C ASP A 291 4.60 -3.69 -12.83
N LEU A 292 3.55 -3.36 -13.60
CA LEU A 292 2.25 -2.90 -13.11
C LEU A 292 1.73 -3.82 -12.00
N GLY A 293 1.41 -3.22 -10.85
CA GLY A 293 0.81 -3.96 -9.74
C GLY A 293 -0.59 -4.49 -10.08
N SER A 294 -1.29 -3.85 -11.02
CA SER A 294 -2.56 -4.31 -11.59
C SER A 294 -2.44 -5.59 -12.44
N LYS A 295 -1.35 -5.78 -13.21
CA LYS A 295 -1.10 -7.04 -13.95
C LYS A 295 -1.03 -8.26 -13.02
N THR A 296 -0.50 -8.05 -11.82
CA THR A 296 -0.44 -9.06 -10.76
C THR A 296 -1.83 -9.54 -10.32
N TRP A 297 -2.83 -8.66 -10.29
CA TRP A 297 -4.22 -9.03 -9.92
C TRP A 297 -4.90 -9.87 -10.99
N THR A 298 -4.72 -9.51 -12.26
CA THR A 298 -5.25 -10.29 -13.39
C THR A 298 -4.65 -11.69 -13.40
N SER A 299 -3.33 -11.79 -13.19
CA SER A 299 -2.63 -13.08 -13.11
C SER A 299 -3.15 -13.95 -11.96
N ALA A 300 -3.32 -13.36 -10.77
CA ALA A 300 -3.91 -14.08 -9.64
C ALA A 300 -5.34 -14.55 -9.94
N LYS A 301 -6.16 -13.72 -10.61
CA LYS A 301 -7.53 -14.10 -11.00
C LYS A 301 -7.52 -15.30 -11.94
N LEU A 302 -6.68 -15.31 -12.97
CA LEU A 302 -6.56 -16.43 -13.90
C LEU A 302 -6.18 -17.73 -13.18
N LEU A 303 -5.24 -17.66 -12.23
CA LEU A 303 -4.85 -18.83 -11.42
C LEU A 303 -5.99 -19.33 -10.54
N LYS A 304 -6.76 -18.42 -9.94
CA LYS A 304 -7.96 -18.77 -9.14
C LYS A 304 -9.00 -19.45 -9.98
N ASP A 305 -9.34 -18.88 -11.14
CA ASP A 305 -10.35 -19.43 -12.04
C ASP A 305 -9.94 -20.85 -12.49
N ALA A 306 -8.64 -21.08 -12.73
CA ALA A 306 -8.10 -22.41 -13.06
C ALA A 306 -8.16 -23.42 -11.90
N ILE A 307 -8.04 -22.96 -10.64
CA ILE A 307 -8.17 -23.78 -9.44
C ILE A 307 -9.65 -24.12 -9.19
N ASP A 308 -10.52 -23.12 -9.26
CA ASP A 308 -11.96 -23.25 -8.99
C ASP A 308 -12.63 -24.15 -10.04
N ALA A 309 -12.17 -24.13 -11.30
CA ALA A 309 -12.61 -25.06 -12.34
C ALA A 309 -12.34 -26.55 -12.01
N LYS A 310 -11.44 -26.83 -11.05
CA LYS A 310 -11.03 -28.19 -10.66
C LYS A 310 -11.58 -28.62 -9.29
N MET A 311 -12.31 -27.74 -8.58
CA MET A 311 -12.82 -28.04 -7.23
C MET A 311 -14.33 -27.74 -7.12
N PRO A 312 -15.12 -28.60 -6.46
CA PRO A 312 -16.53 -28.30 -6.21
C PRO A 312 -16.67 -27.10 -5.26
N PRO A 313 -17.75 -26.29 -5.39
CA PRO A 313 -17.95 -25.12 -4.55
C PRO A 313 -18.07 -25.53 -3.08
N PRO A 314 -17.45 -24.79 -2.14
CA PRO A 314 -17.55 -25.11 -0.72
C PRO A 314 -18.99 -24.94 -0.24
N SER A 315 -19.51 -25.94 0.48
CA SER A 315 -20.82 -25.91 1.10
C SER A 315 -20.89 -24.79 2.16
N TYR A 316 -21.75 -23.81 1.92
CA TYR A 316 -21.94 -22.66 2.79
C TYR A 316 -22.74 -23.05 4.05
N THR A 317 -22.11 -23.00 5.23
CA THR A 317 -22.82 -23.13 6.52
C THR A 317 -23.14 -21.77 7.11
N SER A 318 -24.41 -21.57 7.44
CA SER A 318 -24.99 -20.34 7.97
C SER A 318 -24.46 -19.98 9.36
N ARG A 319 -24.53 -18.68 9.66
CA ARG A 319 -23.94 -18.01 10.82
C ARG A 319 -24.84 -18.21 12.05
N SER A 320 -24.40 -19.00 13.03
CA SER A 320 -24.97 -19.00 14.38
C SER A 320 -23.96 -18.44 15.38
N THR A 321 -24.44 -17.51 16.21
CA THR A 321 -23.64 -16.71 17.14
C THR A 321 -23.48 -17.44 18.47
N CYS A 322 -22.30 -17.34 19.07
CA CYS A 322 -22.08 -17.77 20.46
C CYS A 322 -22.82 -16.79 21.39
N PRO A 323 -23.54 -17.24 22.43
CA PRO A 323 -24.01 -16.36 23.48
C PRO A 323 -22.79 -15.69 24.14
N ALA A 324 -22.63 -14.39 23.92
CA ALA A 324 -21.43 -13.65 24.30
C ALA A 324 -21.26 -13.49 25.83
N GLU A 325 -22.30 -13.79 26.62
CA GLU A 325 -22.37 -13.35 28.01
C GLU A 325 -21.76 -14.34 29.03
N ARG A 326 -21.44 -15.58 28.65
CA ARG A 326 -20.81 -16.56 29.57
C ARG A 326 -19.86 -17.53 28.87
N ASN A 327 -18.83 -17.02 28.18
CA ASN A 327 -17.79 -17.88 27.61
C ASN A 327 -16.49 -17.84 28.47
N PRO A 328 -16.18 -18.91 29.23
CA PRO A 328 -14.96 -18.99 30.04
C PRO A 328 -13.67 -18.77 29.25
N CYS A 329 -13.61 -19.16 27.97
CA CYS A 329 -12.41 -19.01 27.14
C CYS A 329 -12.07 -17.53 26.89
N ASN A 330 -13.07 -16.64 26.80
CA ASN A 330 -12.82 -15.20 26.66
C ASN A 330 -12.19 -14.59 27.92
N ARG A 331 -12.47 -15.15 29.11
CA ARG A 331 -11.84 -14.69 30.36
C ARG A 331 -10.35 -15.00 30.40
N LYS A 332 -9.94 -16.17 29.87
CA LYS A 332 -8.52 -16.56 29.77
C LYS A 332 -7.70 -15.63 28.88
N ASN A 333 -8.35 -14.94 27.94
CA ASN A 333 -7.68 -14.02 27.04
C ASN A 333 -7.32 -12.66 27.70
N ALA A 334 -7.73 -12.37 28.95
CA ALA A 334 -7.45 -11.14 29.73
C ALA A 334 -7.94 -9.79 29.14
N ALA A 335 -7.83 -9.55 27.84
CA ALA A 335 -8.21 -8.31 27.14
C ALA A 335 -9.49 -8.47 26.27
N GLY A 336 -10.41 -9.34 26.68
CA GLY A 336 -11.61 -9.65 25.91
C GLY A 336 -11.34 -10.53 24.68
N SER A 337 -12.32 -10.58 23.76
CA SER A 337 -12.29 -11.44 22.56
C SER A 337 -10.99 -11.26 21.77
N PRO A 338 -10.25 -12.33 21.44
CA PRO A 338 -9.03 -12.24 20.65
C PRO A 338 -9.28 -11.87 19.18
N TYR A 339 -10.49 -12.13 18.68
CA TYR A 339 -10.86 -11.90 17.28
C TYR A 339 -12.02 -10.90 17.13
N ASN A 340 -11.97 -10.15 16.03
CA ASN A 340 -13.10 -9.38 15.52
C ASN A 340 -14.17 -10.31 14.91
N GLU A 341 -15.37 -9.77 14.64
CA GLU A 341 -16.47 -10.52 14.03
C GLU A 341 -16.16 -11.06 12.62
N ASP A 342 -15.21 -10.46 11.92
CA ASP A 342 -14.71 -10.90 10.61
C ASP A 342 -13.60 -11.96 10.71
N GLY A 343 -13.23 -12.37 11.93
CA GLY A 343 -12.20 -13.38 12.20
C GLY A 343 -10.77 -12.85 12.17
N THR A 344 -10.56 -11.54 12.11
CA THR A 344 -9.22 -10.95 12.22
C THR A 344 -8.78 -10.83 13.69
N LEU A 345 -7.52 -11.13 13.98
CA LEU A 345 -6.91 -10.99 15.30
C LEU A 345 -6.87 -9.51 15.70
N VAL A 346 -7.42 -9.20 16.87
CA VAL A 346 -7.53 -7.82 17.39
C VAL A 346 -6.16 -7.24 17.72
N MET A 347 -5.33 -8.05 18.38
CA MET A 347 -3.96 -7.73 18.78
C MET A 347 -3.19 -9.01 19.11
N GLY A 348 -1.87 -8.96 19.00
CA GLY A 348 -1.01 -10.07 19.41
C GLY A 348 -1.07 -10.32 20.91
N ARG A 349 -0.79 -11.55 21.33
CA ARG A 349 -0.76 -11.99 22.73
C ARG A 349 0.35 -13.03 22.92
N PRO A 350 0.84 -13.28 24.14
CA PRO A 350 1.72 -14.42 24.39
C PRO A 350 1.06 -15.74 23.93
N VAL A 351 -0.22 -15.90 24.22
CA VAL A 351 -1.05 -17.03 23.75
C VAL A 351 -2.51 -16.58 23.58
N VAL A 352 -3.19 -17.15 22.59
CA VAL A 352 -4.62 -16.95 22.33
C VAL A 352 -5.39 -18.21 22.73
N TYR A 353 -6.47 -18.04 23.51
CA TYR A 353 -7.33 -19.15 23.91
C TYR A 353 -8.62 -19.18 23.06
N GLU A 354 -8.69 -20.10 22.12
CA GLU A 354 -9.89 -20.40 21.36
C GLU A 354 -10.87 -21.30 22.15
N CYS A 355 -12.11 -21.40 21.67
CA CYS A 355 -13.03 -22.42 22.16
C CYS A 355 -12.62 -23.80 21.63
N GLY A 356 -12.60 -24.82 22.49
CA GLY A 356 -12.24 -26.19 22.15
C GLY A 356 -13.46 -27.10 21.94
N ALA A 357 -13.22 -28.39 21.69
CA ALA A 357 -14.27 -29.38 21.47
C ALA A 357 -15.29 -29.50 22.65
N LEU A 358 -14.83 -29.22 23.87
CA LEU A 358 -15.67 -29.25 25.08
C LEU A 358 -16.58 -28.02 25.25
N CYS A 359 -16.41 -26.98 24.42
CA CYS A 359 -17.28 -25.81 24.46
C CYS A 359 -18.57 -26.08 23.67
N GLY A 360 -19.74 -25.76 24.24
CA GLY A 360 -21.05 -25.93 23.58
C GLY A 360 -21.33 -24.96 22.40
N CYS A 361 -20.36 -24.17 21.97
CA CYS A 361 -20.52 -23.22 20.87
C CYS A 361 -20.18 -23.86 19.51
N PRO A 362 -20.90 -23.48 18.43
CA PRO A 362 -20.72 -24.05 17.09
C PRO A 362 -19.39 -23.63 16.45
N MET A 363 -18.98 -24.30 15.36
CA MET A 363 -17.76 -23.94 14.58
C MET A 363 -17.79 -22.52 14.02
N THR A 364 -18.97 -21.92 13.89
CA THR A 364 -19.17 -20.51 13.49
C THR A 364 -18.85 -19.51 14.59
N CYS A 365 -18.58 -19.96 15.82
CA CYS A 365 -18.19 -19.12 16.96
C CYS A 365 -16.99 -18.23 16.61
N VAL A 366 -17.09 -16.92 16.89
CA VAL A 366 -16.03 -15.93 16.62
C VAL A 366 -14.71 -16.27 17.32
N ASN A 367 -14.74 -17.06 18.40
CA ASN A 367 -13.56 -17.56 19.10
C ASN A 367 -13.12 -18.97 18.62
N ARG A 368 -13.41 -19.32 17.37
CA ARG A 368 -12.99 -20.55 16.70
C ARG A 368 -12.45 -20.21 15.30
N VAL A 369 -11.36 -19.46 15.19
CA VAL A 369 -10.88 -18.93 13.89
C VAL A 369 -9.93 -19.91 13.22
N THR A 370 -8.89 -20.32 13.93
CA THR A 370 -7.77 -21.10 13.38
C THR A 370 -8.15 -22.56 13.12
N GLN A 371 -8.98 -23.13 14.00
CA GLN A 371 -9.56 -24.47 13.84
C GLN A 371 -10.53 -24.63 12.64
N ARG A 372 -10.90 -23.55 11.93
CA ARG A 372 -11.66 -23.63 10.68
C ARG A 372 -10.78 -23.98 9.47
N GLY A 373 -9.47 -24.05 9.66
CA GLY A 373 -8.51 -24.32 8.60
C GLY A 373 -8.21 -23.11 7.72
N MET A 374 -7.27 -23.32 6.79
CA MET A 374 -6.79 -22.33 5.85
C MET A 374 -7.91 -21.88 4.90
N LYS A 375 -8.13 -20.57 4.81
CA LYS A 375 -9.15 -19.95 3.92
C LYS A 375 -8.55 -19.31 2.67
N HIS A 376 -7.27 -18.99 2.70
CA HIS A 376 -6.58 -18.32 1.61
C HIS A 376 -5.92 -19.34 0.69
N ARG A 377 -6.08 -19.15 -0.63
CA ARG A 377 -5.39 -19.92 -1.65
C ARG A 377 -3.93 -19.49 -1.68
N LEU A 378 -3.05 -20.41 -1.30
CA LEU A 378 -1.60 -20.21 -1.30
C LEU A 378 -0.98 -21.03 -2.43
N GLU A 379 0.09 -20.50 -3.00
CA GLU A 379 0.90 -21.14 -4.02
C GLU A 379 2.33 -21.28 -3.50
N VAL A 380 2.85 -22.50 -3.52
CA VAL A 380 4.29 -22.76 -3.35
C VAL A 380 4.93 -22.60 -4.72
N PHE A 381 5.90 -21.70 -4.85
CA PHE A 381 6.55 -21.40 -6.12
C PHE A 381 8.07 -21.45 -5.99
N ARG A 382 8.76 -21.68 -7.11
CA ARG A 382 10.23 -21.62 -7.14
C ARG A 382 10.67 -20.15 -7.08
N SER A 383 11.35 -19.78 -6.00
CA SER A 383 11.91 -18.45 -5.81
C SER A 383 13.34 -18.41 -6.35
N THR A 384 13.72 -17.29 -6.96
CA THR A 384 15.11 -17.06 -7.39
C THR A 384 16.04 -16.73 -6.23
N GLU A 385 15.49 -16.27 -5.09
CA GLU A 385 16.25 -15.81 -3.93
C GLU A 385 16.34 -16.89 -2.83
N THR A 386 15.27 -17.67 -2.64
CA THR A 386 15.12 -18.58 -1.49
C THR A 386 14.89 -20.03 -1.88
N GLU A 387 15.12 -20.37 -3.14
CA GLU A 387 14.74 -21.61 -3.84
C GLU A 387 13.23 -21.89 -3.89
N TRP A 388 12.56 -21.88 -2.74
CA TRP A 388 11.12 -22.03 -2.59
C TRP A 388 10.55 -20.83 -1.84
N GLY A 389 9.36 -20.41 -2.22
CA GLY A 389 8.61 -19.38 -1.52
C GLY A 389 7.13 -19.72 -1.52
N VAL A 390 6.38 -19.04 -0.67
CA VAL A 390 4.92 -19.13 -0.62
C VAL A 390 4.36 -17.77 -0.96
N ARG A 391 3.40 -17.70 -1.88
CA ARG A 391 2.65 -16.47 -2.17
C ARG A 391 1.16 -16.71 -2.08
N THR A 392 0.41 -15.65 -1.80
CA THR A 392 -1.06 -15.71 -1.75
C THR A 392 -1.67 -15.40 -3.11
N LEU A 393 -2.71 -16.11 -3.53
CA LEU A 393 -3.56 -15.70 -4.65
C LEU A 393 -4.68 -14.77 -4.19
N ASP A 394 -5.04 -14.84 -2.91
CA ASP A 394 -6.07 -14.00 -2.32
C ASP A 394 -5.50 -12.73 -1.70
N LEU A 395 -6.37 -11.73 -1.56
CA LEU A 395 -6.08 -10.57 -0.73
C LEU A 395 -6.23 -10.98 0.74
N ILE A 396 -5.13 -10.94 1.49
CA ILE A 396 -5.11 -11.22 2.92
C ILE A 396 -5.19 -9.90 3.67
N GLN A 397 -6.18 -9.80 4.55
CA GLN A 397 -6.34 -8.64 5.42
C GLN A 397 -5.38 -8.73 6.61
N PRO A 398 -4.86 -7.61 7.12
CA PRO A 398 -4.03 -7.65 8.32
C PRO A 398 -4.80 -8.18 9.53
N GLY A 399 -4.15 -9.02 10.33
CA GLY A 399 -4.74 -9.80 11.40
C GLY A 399 -5.50 -11.04 10.93
N ALA A 400 -5.63 -11.29 9.62
CA ALA A 400 -6.26 -12.51 9.14
C ALA A 400 -5.35 -13.73 9.41
N PHE A 401 -5.98 -14.83 9.80
CA PHE A 401 -5.34 -16.14 9.87
C PHE A 401 -4.98 -16.62 8.47
N VAL A 402 -3.73 -17.04 8.27
CA VAL A 402 -3.20 -17.51 7.00
C VAL A 402 -3.20 -19.04 6.95
N CYS A 403 -2.39 -19.68 7.80
CA CYS A 403 -2.25 -21.13 7.87
C CYS A 403 -1.59 -21.56 9.19
N GLU A 404 -1.57 -22.85 9.47
CA GLU A 404 -0.85 -23.42 10.61
C GLU A 404 0.58 -23.82 10.21
N TYR A 405 1.54 -23.52 11.09
CA TYR A 405 2.91 -24.00 10.99
C TYR A 405 3.04 -25.33 11.73
N SER A 406 3.07 -26.43 10.98
CA SER A 406 3.05 -27.77 11.57
C SER A 406 4.05 -28.73 10.91
N GLY A 407 4.50 -29.66 11.74
CA GLY A 407 5.40 -30.76 11.44
C GLY A 407 5.22 -31.85 12.49
N ASP A 408 6.10 -32.84 12.50
CA ASP A 408 6.06 -33.91 13.49
C ASP A 408 6.60 -33.39 14.84
N VAL A 409 5.81 -33.55 15.89
CA VAL A 409 6.17 -33.08 17.24
C VAL A 409 7.19 -34.02 17.87
N VAL A 410 8.34 -33.49 18.31
CA VAL A 410 9.44 -34.23 18.92
C VAL A 410 9.76 -33.68 20.31
N ILE A 411 10.03 -34.56 21.26
CA ILE A 411 10.40 -34.24 22.65
C ILE A 411 11.93 -34.27 22.80
N HIS A 412 12.49 -33.36 23.59
CA HIS A 412 13.92 -33.02 23.75
C HIS A 412 14.93 -34.17 24.04
N ASP A 413 14.51 -35.42 24.15
CA ASP A 413 15.35 -36.54 24.61
C ASP A 413 16.15 -37.27 23.51
N ASP A 414 15.83 -37.11 22.23
CA ASP A 414 16.49 -37.85 21.14
C ASP A 414 17.53 -37.00 20.38
N LYS A 415 18.60 -36.60 21.08
CA LYS A 415 19.66 -35.72 20.55
C LYS A 415 20.59 -36.39 19.53
N SER A 416 20.59 -37.72 19.45
CA SER A 416 21.60 -38.52 18.74
C SER A 416 21.38 -38.65 17.23
N LYS A 417 20.31 -38.05 16.66
CA LYS A 417 20.02 -38.06 15.21
C LYS A 417 19.57 -36.71 14.64
N MET A 418 19.96 -35.60 15.28
CA MET A 418 19.48 -34.25 14.93
C MET A 418 20.15 -33.63 13.70
N GLU A 419 21.37 -34.05 13.32
CA GLU A 419 22.16 -33.37 12.27
C GLU A 419 21.60 -33.53 10.85
N GLU A 420 20.86 -34.61 10.57
CA GLU A 420 20.21 -34.84 9.26
C GLU A 420 18.74 -34.39 9.21
N ARG A 421 18.21 -33.82 10.31
CA ARG A 421 16.80 -33.42 10.41
C ARG A 421 16.63 -31.92 10.30
N CYS A 422 15.59 -31.49 9.60
CA CYS A 422 15.14 -30.10 9.61
C CYS A 422 14.26 -29.90 10.85
N ILE A 423 14.89 -29.48 11.96
CA ILE A 423 14.24 -29.27 13.24
C ILE A 423 14.01 -27.77 13.47
N ILE A 424 12.78 -27.43 13.82
CA ILE A 424 12.35 -26.08 14.17
C ILE A 424 12.04 -26.05 15.66
N ASP A 425 12.65 -25.11 16.36
CA ASP A 425 12.32 -24.79 17.74
C ASP A 425 11.38 -23.58 17.75
N PRO A 426 10.09 -23.75 18.12
CA PRO A 426 9.14 -22.66 18.23
C PRO A 426 9.64 -21.46 19.04
N LYS A 427 10.48 -21.68 20.05
CA LYS A 427 11.00 -20.60 20.91
C LYS A 427 11.95 -19.65 20.21
N LYS A 428 12.57 -20.09 19.11
CA LYS A 428 13.54 -19.27 18.37
C LYS A 428 12.88 -18.19 17.51
N PHE A 429 11.58 -18.32 17.24
CA PHE A 429 10.86 -17.29 16.51
C PHE A 429 10.76 -16.00 17.34
N PRO A 430 11.15 -14.84 16.80
CA PRO A 430 10.99 -13.57 17.47
C PRO A 430 9.52 -13.26 17.76
N THR A 431 9.25 -12.57 18.87
CA THR A 431 7.89 -12.23 19.32
C THR A 431 7.26 -11.08 18.53
N ARG A 432 7.25 -11.16 17.19
CA ARG A 432 6.71 -10.13 16.28
C ARG A 432 5.22 -9.83 16.51
N TRP A 433 4.49 -10.71 17.20
CA TRP A 433 3.12 -10.46 17.63
C TRP A 433 2.98 -9.22 18.51
N THR A 434 4.02 -8.79 19.24
CA THR A 434 4.00 -7.55 20.05
C THR A 434 3.89 -6.29 19.21
N GLU A 435 4.17 -6.37 17.91
CA GLU A 435 4.04 -5.24 16.99
C GLU A 435 2.59 -5.06 16.50
N TRP A 436 1.71 -6.04 16.74
CA TRP A 436 0.36 -6.08 16.20
C TRP A 436 -0.72 -5.61 17.19
N GLY A 437 -1.43 -4.53 16.82
CA GLY A 437 -2.69 -4.13 17.47
C GLY A 437 -2.57 -3.32 18.77
N TYR A 438 -1.35 -3.02 19.23
CA TYR A 438 -1.10 -2.24 20.43
C TYR A 438 -1.27 -0.73 20.19
N ALA A 439 -2.26 -0.14 20.84
CA ALA A 439 -2.51 1.31 20.78
C ALA A 439 -1.36 2.13 21.39
N CYS A 440 -0.66 1.56 22.38
CA CYS A 440 0.52 2.19 23.00
C CYS A 440 1.67 2.45 22.02
N ASN A 441 1.70 1.73 20.88
CA ASN A 441 2.68 1.96 19.81
C ASN A 441 2.39 3.27 19.04
N VAL A 442 1.23 3.89 19.25
CA VAL A 442 0.78 5.10 18.55
C VAL A 442 0.54 6.26 19.52
N ASP A 443 0.04 5.94 20.71
CA ASP A 443 -0.30 6.87 21.78
C ASP A 443 0.41 6.46 23.08
N PRO A 444 1.46 7.17 23.51
CA PRO A 444 2.24 6.87 24.72
C PRO A 444 1.41 6.87 26.00
N ASP A 445 0.27 7.59 26.02
CA ASP A 445 -0.58 7.71 27.22
C ASP A 445 -1.46 6.47 27.43
N VAL A 446 -1.57 5.62 26.40
CA VAL A 446 -2.31 4.35 26.49
C VAL A 446 -1.37 3.27 27.01
N LYS A 447 -1.65 2.73 28.20
CA LYS A 447 -0.92 1.56 28.71
C LYS A 447 -1.31 0.30 27.93
N GLY A 448 -0.32 -0.51 27.55
CA GLY A 448 -0.55 -1.82 26.95
C GLY A 448 -1.25 -2.79 27.91
N PRO A 449 -1.99 -3.78 27.41
CA PRO A 449 -2.59 -4.79 28.27
C PRO A 449 -1.51 -5.65 28.93
N GLN A 450 -1.76 -6.03 30.18
CA GLN A 450 -0.94 -6.99 30.90
C GLN A 450 -1.47 -8.39 30.63
N PHE A 451 -0.57 -9.30 30.24
CA PHE A 451 -0.89 -10.70 30.01
C PHE A 451 -0.30 -11.56 31.14
N PRO A 452 -0.97 -12.65 31.52
CA PRO A 452 -0.39 -13.67 32.37
C PRO A 452 0.91 -14.21 31.77
N GLN A 453 1.81 -14.70 32.62
CA GLN A 453 3.01 -15.40 32.16
C GLN A 453 2.60 -16.66 31.41
N PHE A 454 3.07 -16.81 30.17
CA PHE A 454 2.84 -17.97 29.34
C PHE A 454 3.98 -18.97 29.50
N LEU A 455 3.64 -20.24 29.72
CA LEU A 455 4.60 -21.35 29.71
C LEU A 455 5.01 -21.61 28.25
N GLU A 456 6.23 -21.21 27.89
CA GLU A 456 6.75 -21.41 26.53
C GLU A 456 6.62 -22.87 26.05
N PRO A 457 6.50 -23.11 24.73
CA PRO A 457 6.36 -24.45 24.17
C PRO A 457 7.48 -25.40 24.61
N ARG A 458 7.17 -26.67 24.93
CA ARG A 458 8.17 -27.66 25.38
C ARG A 458 8.53 -28.70 24.32
N TYR A 459 8.33 -28.36 23.05
CA TYR A 459 8.48 -29.28 21.93
C TYR A 459 9.28 -28.69 20.79
N LEU A 460 9.79 -29.59 19.95
CA LEU A 460 10.41 -29.28 18.67
C LEU A 460 9.52 -29.79 17.54
N LEU A 461 9.64 -29.19 16.36
CA LEU A 461 8.96 -29.62 15.14
C LEU A 461 9.98 -30.21 14.17
N ASP A 462 9.82 -31.48 13.81
CA ASP A 462 10.53 -32.10 12.70
C ASP A 462 9.72 -31.90 11.41
N VAL A 463 10.26 -31.07 10.52
CA VAL A 463 9.64 -30.75 9.23
C VAL A 463 10.34 -31.48 8.08
N SER A 464 11.17 -32.49 8.36
CA SER A 464 11.95 -33.21 7.34
C SER A 464 11.05 -33.99 6.37
N ARG A 465 10.04 -34.69 6.89
CA ARG A 465 9.16 -35.59 6.10
C ARG A 465 7.75 -35.05 5.94
N ARG A 466 7.09 -34.71 7.04
CA ARG A 466 5.72 -34.17 7.07
C ARG A 466 5.79 -32.71 7.49
N ARG A 467 5.27 -31.84 6.63
CA ARG A 467 5.31 -30.39 6.83
C ARG A 467 4.11 -29.73 6.19
N SER A 468 3.61 -28.65 6.81
CA SER A 468 2.59 -27.81 6.20
C SER A 468 3.17 -26.87 5.15
N VAL A 469 2.29 -26.18 4.42
CA VAL A 469 2.66 -25.11 3.48
C VAL A 469 3.48 -24.00 4.16
N ALA A 470 3.26 -23.76 5.46
CA ALA A 470 3.95 -22.71 6.20
C ALA A 470 5.47 -22.94 6.29
N CYS A 471 5.93 -24.19 6.19
CA CYS A 471 7.36 -24.53 6.25
C CYS A 471 8.13 -24.10 4.99
N TYR A 472 7.44 -23.68 3.93
CA TYR A 472 8.04 -23.11 2.71
C TYR A 472 8.03 -21.58 2.72
N ILE A 473 7.49 -20.95 3.76
CA ILE A 473 7.51 -19.49 3.91
C ILE A 473 8.95 -19.05 4.17
N SER A 474 9.45 -18.12 3.36
CA SER A 474 10.82 -17.65 3.40
C SER A 474 11.11 -16.77 4.62
N HIS A 475 12.40 -16.63 4.94
CA HIS A 475 12.85 -15.72 5.98
C HIS A 475 12.88 -14.26 5.50
N SER A 476 12.49 -13.33 6.37
CA SER A 476 12.77 -11.89 6.20
C SER A 476 12.88 -11.20 7.56
N SER A 477 13.86 -10.31 7.68
CA SER A 477 13.99 -9.38 8.82
C SER A 477 12.91 -8.28 8.84
N THR A 478 12.16 -8.14 7.74
CA THR A 478 10.98 -7.26 7.62
C THR A 478 9.77 -8.08 7.16
N PRO A 479 9.28 -8.99 8.02
CA PRO A 479 8.25 -9.95 7.63
C PRO A 479 6.89 -9.27 7.38
N ASN A 480 6.03 -9.95 6.61
CA ASN A 480 4.64 -9.52 6.37
C ASN A 480 3.62 -10.43 7.06
N VAL A 481 4.08 -11.53 7.66
CA VAL A 481 3.31 -12.43 8.53
C VAL A 481 4.08 -12.69 9.82
N PHE A 482 3.38 -13.08 10.89
CA PHE A 482 3.96 -13.42 12.18
C PHE A 482 3.32 -14.67 12.77
N LEU A 483 3.99 -15.27 13.75
CA LEU A 483 3.49 -16.43 14.49
C LEU A 483 2.79 -16.01 15.78
N GLN A 484 1.67 -16.67 16.04
CA GLN A 484 0.87 -16.52 17.26
C GLN A 484 0.61 -17.91 17.84
N TYR A 485 0.94 -18.10 19.11
CA TYR A 485 0.55 -19.31 19.83
C TYR A 485 -0.95 -19.32 20.09
N VAL A 486 -1.60 -20.45 19.81
CA VAL A 486 -3.05 -20.66 19.98
C VAL A 486 -3.31 -21.98 20.68
N LEU A 487 -4.23 -21.99 21.64
CA LEU A 487 -4.74 -23.19 22.31
C LEU A 487 -6.24 -23.30 22.09
N HIS A 488 -6.75 -24.51 21.92
CA HIS A 488 -8.17 -24.77 21.78
C HIS A 488 -8.76 -25.25 23.11
N GLY A 489 -9.57 -24.39 23.74
CA GLY A 489 -10.27 -24.72 24.99
C GLY A 489 -9.35 -24.78 26.20
N ASN A 490 -9.13 -25.98 26.72
CA ASN A 490 -8.35 -26.24 27.94
C ASN A 490 -7.18 -27.20 27.67
N GLU A 491 -6.64 -27.17 26.46
CA GLU A 491 -5.40 -27.86 26.10
C GLU A 491 -4.22 -27.42 26.99
N ASP A 492 -3.23 -28.29 27.11
CA ASP A 492 -2.00 -28.03 27.88
C ASP A 492 -1.19 -26.90 27.22
N GLU A 493 -0.90 -25.86 28.00
CA GLU A 493 -0.13 -24.69 27.56
C GLU A 493 1.28 -25.03 27.08
N SER A 494 1.80 -26.22 27.40
CA SER A 494 3.09 -26.70 26.92
C SER A 494 3.08 -27.07 25.42
N TRP A 495 1.89 -27.21 24.81
CA TRP A 495 1.69 -27.67 23.43
C TRP A 495 0.78 -26.75 22.62
N PRO A 496 1.07 -25.44 22.53
CA PRO A 496 0.28 -24.55 21.69
C PRO A 496 0.44 -24.89 20.21
N HIS A 497 -0.57 -24.56 19.41
CA HIS A 497 -0.45 -24.54 17.96
C HIS A 497 0.30 -23.28 17.50
N LEU A 498 1.14 -23.39 16.47
CA LEU A 498 1.78 -22.24 15.81
C LEU A 498 0.92 -21.78 14.63
N MET A 499 0.27 -20.63 14.78
CA MET A 499 -0.63 -20.10 13.77
C MET A 499 -0.04 -18.86 13.12
N VAL A 500 -0.06 -18.82 11.78
CA VAL A 500 0.47 -17.72 10.97
C VAL A 500 -0.61 -16.68 10.75
N PHE A 501 -0.35 -15.42 11.11
CA PHE A 501 -1.24 -14.28 10.93
C PHE A 501 -0.57 -13.18 10.10
N ALA A 502 -1.37 -12.42 9.34
CA ALA A 502 -0.87 -11.32 8.54
C ALA A 502 -0.57 -10.06 9.39
N MET A 503 0.63 -9.49 9.25
CA MET A 503 1.02 -8.20 9.87
C MET A 503 0.51 -7.00 9.07
N GLU A 504 0.42 -7.17 7.76
CA GLU A 504 0.05 -6.12 6.82
C GLU A 504 -0.92 -6.63 5.76
N THR A 505 -1.36 -5.74 4.87
CA THR A 505 -2.34 -6.10 3.85
C THR A 505 -1.54 -6.80 2.78
N ILE A 506 -1.68 -8.12 2.69
CA ILE A 506 -0.90 -8.93 1.77
C ILE A 506 -1.72 -9.14 0.52
N PRO A 507 -1.31 -8.55 -0.60
CA PRO A 507 -2.09 -8.65 -1.80
C PRO A 507 -1.72 -9.88 -2.64
N PRO A 508 -2.54 -10.22 -3.64
CA PRO A 508 -2.26 -11.34 -4.52
C PRO A 508 -0.87 -11.28 -5.16
N MET A 509 -0.29 -12.47 -5.30
CA MET A 509 1.05 -12.84 -5.73
C MET A 509 2.20 -12.28 -4.89
N ARG A 510 1.94 -11.63 -3.76
CA ARG A 510 3.03 -11.23 -2.85
C ARG A 510 3.50 -12.45 -2.07
N GLU A 511 4.81 -12.66 -2.07
CA GLU A 511 5.47 -13.67 -1.26
C GLU A 511 5.24 -13.37 0.23
N LEU A 512 4.95 -14.41 0.99
CA LEU A 512 4.85 -14.43 2.44
C LEU A 512 6.25 -14.63 3.00
N SER A 513 6.57 -13.94 4.08
CA SER A 513 7.86 -14.08 4.76
C SER A 513 7.69 -13.96 6.27
N ILE A 514 8.34 -14.86 7.02
CA ILE A 514 8.38 -14.91 8.49
C ILE A 514 9.77 -14.50 8.95
N ASP A 515 9.86 -13.88 10.12
CA ASP A 515 11.13 -13.70 10.79
C ASP A 515 11.47 -14.97 11.58
N TYR A 516 12.49 -15.70 11.13
CA TYR A 516 12.99 -16.92 11.79
C TYR A 516 14.01 -16.61 12.91
N GLY A 517 14.32 -15.33 13.17
CA GLY A 517 15.31 -14.94 14.17
C GLY A 517 16.76 -15.27 13.77
N MET A 518 17.02 -15.33 12.46
CA MET A 518 18.33 -15.61 11.87
C MET A 518 19.17 -14.34 11.65
#